data_AF-A0A446ZH85-F1
#
_entry.id   AF-A0A446ZH85-F1
#
_cell.length_a   1.000
_cell.length_b   1.000
_cell.length_c   1.000
_cell.angle_alpha   90.00
_cell.angle_beta   90.00
_cell.angle_gamma   90.00
#
_symmetry.space_group_name_H-M   'P 1'
#
loop_
_entity.id
_entity.type
_entity.pdbx_description
1 polymer ?
#
loop_
_entity_poly.entity_id
_entity_poly.type
_entity_poly.pdbx_seq_one_letter_code
_entity_poly.pdbx_strand_id
1 'polypeptide(L)'
;MFYPLPRKIQLAANTSNWSIDSAQSILLLVGLNELKVLPDWAGQPLADHLELLSKRAQALEIPIIFIDASQLQQTMLQLGQQLSSNSKAQVVMAGHLSPLFKQVMQLVLSITDQVCVVNDAILAGNLEQHIQWVEKISFDHIKHLNTQNLIRLWSLSAPSEYILSDKGILLAIAEQVGRHPMEIHPEIDLRNYGLNQSTVDYLVDLWRANGASLSAEEVMQAPTLQHIMQLLKH
;
A
#
# COMPACT_ATOMS: atom_id res chain seq x y z
N MET A 1 -1.17 -17.32 -16.75
CA MET A 1 -1.34 -18.38 -15.74
C MET A 1 -0.57 -17.96 -14.50
N PHE A 2 -1.14 -18.13 -13.31
CA PHE A 2 -0.44 -17.81 -12.08
C PHE A 2 0.69 -18.80 -11.79
N TYR A 3 1.69 -18.36 -11.04
CA TYR A 3 2.82 -19.16 -10.58
C TYR A 3 3.16 -18.76 -9.15
N PRO A 4 3.86 -19.62 -8.39
CA PRO A 4 4.31 -19.27 -7.04
C PRO A 4 5.18 -18.01 -7.06
N LEU A 5 4.85 -17.01 -6.25
CA LEU A 5 5.60 -15.75 -6.19
C LEU A 5 7.08 -16.01 -5.80
N PRO A 6 8.03 -15.21 -6.33
CA PRO A 6 9.44 -15.40 -6.03
C PRO A 6 9.73 -15.26 -4.54
N ARG A 7 10.58 -16.15 -4.01
CA ARG A 7 11.08 -16.05 -2.63
C ARG A 7 12.22 -15.04 -2.58
N LYS A 8 12.41 -14.40 -1.42
CA LYS A 8 13.50 -13.43 -1.19
C LYS A 8 14.89 -13.92 -1.61
N ILE A 9 15.19 -15.21 -1.40
CA ILE A 9 16.49 -15.81 -1.76
C ILE A 9 16.73 -15.89 -3.28
N GLN A 10 15.66 -15.82 -4.08
CA GLN A 10 15.73 -15.89 -5.55
C GLN A 10 15.88 -14.51 -6.20
N LEU A 11 15.83 -13.43 -5.41
CA LEU A 11 15.84 -12.07 -5.93
C LEU A 11 17.18 -11.40 -5.65
N ALA A 12 17.64 -10.58 -6.61
CA ALA A 12 18.79 -9.72 -6.42
C ALA A 12 18.62 -8.81 -5.20
N ALA A 13 19.75 -8.43 -4.59
CA ALA A 13 19.75 -7.42 -3.55
C ALA A 13 19.42 -6.04 -4.15
N ASN A 14 18.78 -5.20 -3.34
CA ASN A 14 18.48 -3.84 -3.71
C ASN A 14 19.76 -3.00 -3.71
N THR A 15 20.02 -2.26 -4.79
CA THR A 15 21.21 -1.40 -4.93
C THR A 15 20.93 0.06 -4.55
N SER A 16 19.67 0.41 -4.30
CA SER A 16 19.21 1.77 -4.08
C SER A 16 19.07 2.11 -2.59
N ASN A 17 19.66 3.24 -2.16
CA ASN A 17 19.83 3.58 -0.74
C ASN A 17 18.78 4.54 -0.15
N TRP A 18 17.87 5.11 -0.97
CA TRP A 18 16.85 6.04 -0.48
C TRP A 18 15.78 5.33 0.36
N SER A 19 15.15 6.03 1.31
CA SER A 19 14.12 5.47 2.19
C SER A 19 12.71 5.75 1.66
N ILE A 20 11.81 4.77 1.81
CA ILE A 20 10.39 4.97 1.52
C ILE A 20 9.77 5.87 2.60
N ASP A 21 8.99 6.84 2.16
CA ASP A 21 8.21 7.79 2.96
C ASP A 21 6.77 7.81 2.45
N SER A 22 5.81 7.49 3.32
CA SER A 22 4.38 7.49 2.99
C SER A 22 3.88 8.85 2.49
N ALA A 23 4.35 9.97 3.08
CA ALA A 23 3.90 11.31 2.70
C ALA A 23 4.38 11.73 1.29
N GLN A 24 5.41 11.06 0.78
CA GLN A 24 5.94 11.29 -0.57
C GLN A 24 5.52 10.20 -1.57
N SER A 25 4.87 9.14 -1.10
CA SER A 25 4.55 7.98 -1.91
C SER A 25 3.33 8.22 -2.81
N ILE A 26 3.36 7.62 -3.99
CA ILE A 26 2.22 7.49 -4.90
C ILE A 26 2.19 6.02 -5.34
N LEU A 27 1.03 5.36 -5.20
CA LEU A 27 0.83 3.98 -5.61
C LEU A 27 0.25 3.92 -7.02
N LEU A 28 1.00 3.36 -7.96
CA LEU A 28 0.55 3.05 -9.31
C LEU A 28 0.19 1.57 -9.44
N LEU A 29 -1.06 1.32 -9.80
CA LEU A 29 -1.57 -0.02 -10.06
C LEU A 29 -1.85 -0.16 -11.55
N VAL A 30 -1.00 -0.91 -12.25
CA VAL A 30 -1.04 -1.01 -13.71
C VAL A 30 -1.63 -2.34 -14.17
N GLY A 31 -2.60 -2.30 -15.08
CA GLY A 31 -3.18 -3.50 -15.70
C GLY A 31 -4.02 -4.35 -14.74
N LEU A 32 -4.61 -3.75 -13.70
CA LEU A 32 -5.44 -4.48 -12.73
C LEU A 32 -6.67 -5.14 -13.36
N ASN A 33 -7.28 -4.49 -14.37
CA ASN A 33 -8.43 -5.06 -15.05
C ASN A 33 -8.06 -6.34 -15.81
N GLU A 34 -6.86 -6.42 -16.37
CA GLU A 34 -6.37 -7.61 -17.04
C GLU A 34 -6.16 -8.76 -16.03
N LEU A 35 -5.64 -8.45 -14.84
CA LEU A 35 -5.42 -9.44 -13.77
C LEU A 35 -6.74 -10.01 -13.25
N LYS A 36 -7.75 -9.17 -13.03
CA LYS A 36 -9.05 -9.56 -12.47
C LYS A 36 -9.84 -10.50 -13.38
N VAL A 37 -9.55 -10.49 -14.69
CA VAL A 37 -10.21 -11.34 -15.69
C VAL A 37 -9.51 -12.70 -15.83
N LEU A 38 -8.30 -12.87 -15.28
CA LEU A 38 -7.61 -14.15 -15.34
C LEU A 38 -8.35 -15.22 -14.53
N PRO A 39 -8.39 -16.47 -15.03
CA PRO A 39 -8.95 -17.58 -14.28
C PRO A 39 -8.17 -17.76 -12.98
N ASP A 40 -8.89 -18.13 -11.91
CA ASP A 40 -8.34 -18.35 -10.57
C ASP A 40 -7.78 -17.09 -9.89
N TRP A 41 -8.11 -15.87 -10.34
CA TRP A 41 -7.69 -14.63 -9.66
C TRP A 41 -8.08 -14.60 -8.18
N ALA A 42 -9.31 -15.01 -7.85
CA ALA A 42 -9.79 -15.06 -6.49
C ALA A 42 -9.00 -16.10 -5.68
N GLY A 43 -8.41 -15.67 -4.56
CA GLY A 43 -7.59 -16.53 -3.68
C GLY A 43 -6.13 -16.68 -4.11
N GLN A 44 -5.65 -15.92 -5.11
CA GLN A 44 -4.21 -15.84 -5.38
C GLN A 44 -3.52 -14.94 -4.37
N PRO A 45 -2.32 -15.30 -3.89
CA PRO A 45 -1.50 -14.42 -3.06
C PRO A 45 -1.27 -13.04 -3.69
N LEU A 46 -1.18 -12.96 -5.02
CA LEU A 46 -1.06 -11.70 -5.75
C LEU A 46 -2.27 -10.78 -5.54
N ALA A 47 -3.48 -11.33 -5.54
CA ALA A 47 -4.70 -10.57 -5.32
C ALA A 47 -4.73 -10.00 -3.90
N ASP A 48 -4.38 -10.82 -2.91
CA ASP A 48 -4.30 -10.43 -1.51
C ASP A 48 -3.27 -9.32 -1.29
N HIS A 49 -2.09 -9.41 -1.92
CA HIS A 49 -1.07 -8.37 -1.84
C HIS A 49 -1.54 -7.04 -2.47
N LEU A 50 -2.17 -7.08 -3.65
CA LEU A 50 -2.68 -5.88 -4.31
C LEU A 50 -3.82 -5.22 -3.52
N GLU A 51 -4.70 -6.01 -2.92
CA GLU A 51 -5.75 -5.51 -2.03
C GLU A 51 -5.15 -4.88 -0.77
N LEU A 52 -4.20 -5.56 -0.13
CA LEU A 52 -3.54 -5.07 1.08
C LEU A 52 -2.77 -3.76 0.83
N LEU A 53 -2.04 -3.66 -0.29
CA LEU A 53 -1.40 -2.41 -0.70
C LEU A 53 -2.40 -1.27 -0.89
N SER A 54 -3.53 -1.57 -1.55
CA SER A 54 -4.56 -0.57 -1.81
C SER A 54 -5.21 -0.08 -0.51
N LYS A 55 -5.56 -0.99 0.40
CA LYS A 55 -6.12 -0.66 1.72
C LYS A 55 -5.14 0.17 2.54
N ARG A 56 -3.86 -0.23 2.58
CA ARG A 56 -2.87 0.51 3.34
C ARG A 56 -2.62 1.90 2.77
N ALA A 57 -2.54 2.02 1.45
CA ALA A 57 -2.40 3.32 0.80
C ALA A 57 -3.59 4.23 1.09
N GLN A 58 -4.82 3.72 1.03
CA GLN A 58 -6.02 4.46 1.42
C GLN A 58 -5.97 4.89 2.90
N ALA A 59 -5.54 3.99 3.80
CA ALA A 59 -5.47 4.26 5.23
C ALA A 59 -4.45 5.35 5.58
N LEU A 60 -3.46 5.58 4.73
CA LEU A 60 -2.40 6.59 4.89
C LEU A 60 -2.54 7.79 3.94
N GLU A 61 -3.66 7.89 3.22
CA GLU A 61 -3.89 8.91 2.17
C GLU A 61 -2.83 8.97 1.08
N ILE A 62 -2.15 7.85 0.83
CA ILE A 62 -1.23 7.71 -0.29
C ILE A 62 -2.06 7.72 -1.57
N PRO A 63 -1.80 8.64 -2.52
CA PRO A 63 -2.54 8.68 -3.78
C PRO A 63 -2.42 7.36 -4.54
N ILE A 64 -3.56 6.81 -4.95
CA ILE A 64 -3.63 5.58 -5.76
C ILE A 64 -4.10 5.95 -7.16
N ILE A 65 -3.32 5.56 -8.15
CA ILE A 65 -3.62 5.80 -9.57
C ILE A 65 -3.70 4.46 -10.29
N PHE A 66 -4.87 4.20 -10.86
CA PHE A 66 -5.12 3.04 -11.70
C PHE A 66 -4.72 3.38 -13.14
N ILE A 67 -3.92 2.50 -13.76
CA ILE A 67 -3.50 2.68 -15.15
C ILE A 67 -3.98 1.51 -15.98
N ASP A 68 -4.89 1.83 -16.88
CA ASP A 68 -5.40 0.94 -17.92
C ASP A 68 -5.06 1.49 -19.31
N ALA A 69 -4.98 0.60 -20.29
CA ALA A 69 -4.59 0.95 -21.65
C ALA A 69 -5.50 2.04 -22.28
N SER A 70 -6.78 2.07 -21.91
CA SER A 70 -7.76 3.03 -22.42
C SER A 70 -7.57 4.46 -21.90
N GLN A 71 -6.95 4.62 -20.72
CA GLN A 71 -6.83 5.91 -20.03
C GLN A 71 -5.40 6.43 -19.98
N LEU A 72 -4.44 5.69 -20.54
CA LEU A 72 -3.00 5.97 -20.43
C LEU A 72 -2.65 7.45 -20.69
N GLN A 73 -3.13 8.05 -21.79
CA GLN A 73 -2.77 9.44 -22.11
C GLN A 73 -3.22 10.45 -21.04
N GLN A 74 -4.43 10.30 -20.51
CA GLN A 74 -4.97 11.20 -19.48
C GLN A 74 -4.26 10.98 -18.15
N THR A 75 -4.09 9.72 -17.75
CA THR A 75 -3.42 9.36 -16.51
C THR A 75 -1.96 9.79 -16.52
N MET A 76 -1.29 9.71 -17.67
CA MET A 76 0.08 10.18 -17.81
C MET A 76 0.21 11.70 -17.63
N LEU A 77 -0.76 12.46 -18.12
CA LEU A 77 -0.74 13.92 -17.97
C LEU A 77 -0.95 14.33 -16.51
N GLN A 78 -1.85 13.63 -15.80
CA GLN A 78 -2.07 13.79 -14.36
C GLN A 78 -0.83 13.41 -13.54
N LEU A 79 -0.21 12.26 -13.85
CA LEU A 79 1.04 11.83 -13.23
C LEU A 79 2.15 12.83 -13.43
N GLY A 80 2.33 13.33 -14.66
CA GLY A 80 3.33 14.35 -14.97
C GLY A 80 3.13 15.60 -14.13
N GLN A 81 1.90 16.08 -13.98
CA GLN A 81 1.58 17.25 -13.15
C GLN A 81 1.89 17.00 -11.66
N GLN A 82 1.43 15.87 -11.12
CA GLN A 82 1.68 15.51 -9.71
C GLN A 82 3.17 15.37 -9.40
N LEU A 83 3.90 14.65 -10.24
CA LEU A 83 5.34 14.43 -10.07
C LEU A 83 6.15 15.72 -10.29
N SER A 84 5.75 16.59 -11.22
CA SER A 84 6.42 17.88 -11.43
C SER A 84 6.22 18.83 -10.25
N SER A 85 5.09 18.74 -9.55
CA SER A 85 4.79 19.56 -8.37
C SER A 85 5.49 19.06 -7.09
N ASN A 86 5.92 17.79 -7.07
CA ASN A 86 6.60 17.19 -5.94
C ASN A 86 7.92 16.54 -6.37
N SER A 87 9.02 17.30 -6.25
CA SER A 87 10.36 16.84 -6.60
C SER A 87 10.90 15.68 -5.73
N LYS A 88 10.17 15.30 -4.67
CA LYS A 88 10.50 14.16 -3.80
C LYS A 88 9.52 12.99 -3.97
N ALA A 89 8.65 13.04 -4.98
CA ALA A 89 7.65 12.01 -5.18
C ALA A 89 8.29 10.63 -5.41
N GLN A 90 7.82 9.68 -4.61
CA GLN A 90 8.22 8.28 -4.62
C GLN A 90 7.15 7.47 -5.31
N VAL A 91 7.47 6.91 -6.47
CA VAL A 91 6.48 6.16 -7.24
C VAL A 91 6.63 4.67 -6.94
N VAL A 92 5.61 4.12 -6.30
CA VAL A 92 5.50 2.70 -5.98
C VAL A 92 4.63 2.03 -7.05
N MET A 93 5.15 1.02 -7.73
CA MET A 93 4.46 0.34 -8.82
C MET A 93 4.14 -1.13 -8.48
N ALA A 94 2.92 -1.56 -8.81
CA ALA A 94 2.46 -2.95 -8.70
C ALA A 94 1.45 -3.28 -9.82
N GLY A 95 1.19 -4.57 -10.06
CA GLY A 95 0.20 -5.04 -11.03
C GLY A 95 0.76 -5.94 -12.14
N HIS A 96 0.19 -5.88 -13.33
CA HIS A 96 0.55 -6.78 -14.43
C HIS A 96 1.82 -6.30 -15.11
N LEU A 97 2.87 -7.12 -15.19
CA LEU A 97 4.11 -6.79 -15.90
C LEU A 97 3.95 -6.94 -17.42
N SER A 98 2.99 -6.19 -17.96
CA SER A 98 2.66 -6.12 -19.37
C SER A 98 3.54 -5.09 -20.10
N PRO A 99 3.46 -4.97 -21.44
CA PRO A 99 4.07 -3.87 -22.17
C PRO A 99 3.64 -2.48 -21.64
N LEU A 100 2.39 -2.35 -21.20
CA LEU A 100 1.86 -1.13 -20.59
C LEU A 100 2.64 -0.76 -19.31
N PHE A 101 2.87 -1.73 -18.42
CA PHE A 101 3.66 -1.52 -17.20
C PHE A 101 5.06 -0.98 -17.51
N LYS A 102 5.74 -1.60 -18.49
CA LYS A 102 7.09 -1.19 -18.89
C LYS A 102 7.10 0.23 -19.47
N GLN A 103 6.09 0.57 -20.26
CA GLN A 103 5.93 1.92 -20.83
C GLN A 103 5.69 2.97 -19.73
N VAL A 104 4.78 2.70 -18.80
CA VAL A 104 4.52 3.58 -17.64
C VAL A 104 5.80 3.77 -16.83
N MET A 105 6.51 2.68 -16.52
CA MET A 105 7.73 2.72 -15.74
C MET A 105 8.81 3.58 -16.42
N GLN A 106 9.02 3.42 -17.73
CA GLN A 106 9.97 4.24 -18.48
C GLN A 106 9.65 5.73 -18.41
N LEU A 107 8.37 6.10 -18.46
CA LEU A 107 7.94 7.49 -18.37
C LEU A 107 8.07 8.04 -16.95
N VAL A 108 7.74 7.25 -15.93
CA VAL A 108 7.98 7.65 -14.54
C VAL A 108 9.48 7.89 -14.31
N LEU A 109 10.34 7.00 -14.82
CA LEU A 109 11.80 7.13 -14.71
C LEU A 109 12.36 8.34 -15.45
N SER A 110 11.65 8.90 -16.43
CA SER A 110 12.07 10.16 -17.06
C SER A 110 11.73 11.40 -16.22
N ILE A 111 10.98 11.24 -15.11
CA ILE A 111 10.51 12.33 -14.25
C ILE A 111 11.12 12.23 -12.85
N THR A 112 11.23 11.02 -12.29
CA THR A 112 11.77 10.78 -10.94
C THR A 112 12.67 9.56 -10.90
N ASP A 113 13.76 9.66 -10.15
CA ASP A 113 14.67 8.55 -9.85
C ASP A 113 14.16 7.66 -8.70
N GLN A 114 13.12 8.10 -7.98
CA GLN A 114 12.58 7.40 -6.80
C GLN A 114 11.44 6.45 -7.19
N VAL A 115 11.77 5.42 -7.95
CA VAL A 115 10.83 4.36 -8.34
C VAL A 115 11.07 3.10 -7.52
N CYS A 116 9.99 2.56 -6.95
CA CYS A 116 9.98 1.30 -6.21
C CYS A 116 8.99 0.33 -6.84
N VAL A 117 9.40 -0.91 -7.11
CA VAL A 117 8.49 -1.98 -7.53
C VAL A 117 8.19 -2.92 -6.38
N VAL A 118 6.91 -3.28 -6.23
CA VAL A 118 6.50 -4.29 -5.25
C VAL A 118 6.61 -5.69 -5.84
N ASN A 119 7.71 -6.39 -5.54
CA ASN A 119 8.14 -7.60 -6.22
C ASN A 119 7.26 -8.84 -5.96
N ASP A 120 6.43 -8.84 -4.91
CA ASP A 120 5.44 -9.89 -4.67
C ASP A 120 4.03 -9.44 -5.07
N ALA A 121 3.88 -8.23 -5.59
CA ALA A 121 2.62 -7.68 -6.09
C ALA A 121 2.67 -7.40 -7.61
N ILE A 122 3.48 -8.16 -8.36
CA ILE A 122 3.50 -8.12 -9.82
C ILE A 122 3.32 -9.50 -10.46
N LEU A 123 2.75 -9.52 -11.67
CA LEU A 123 2.62 -10.73 -12.49
C LEU A 123 3.41 -10.60 -13.79
N ALA A 124 4.53 -11.32 -13.91
CA ALA A 124 5.21 -11.60 -15.19
C ALA A 124 4.58 -12.77 -15.97
N GLY A 125 5.12 -13.11 -17.15
CA GLY A 125 4.64 -14.24 -17.93
C GLY A 125 4.90 -15.61 -17.28
N ASN A 126 5.96 -15.73 -16.48
CA ASN A 126 6.27 -16.89 -15.64
C ASN A 126 7.27 -16.50 -14.53
N LEU A 127 7.62 -17.43 -13.65
CA LEU A 127 8.54 -17.20 -12.53
C LEU A 127 9.94 -16.78 -12.97
N GLU A 128 10.49 -17.38 -14.02
CA GLU A 128 11.84 -17.06 -14.51
C GLU A 128 11.89 -15.62 -15.05
N GLN A 129 10.90 -15.23 -15.85
CA GLN A 129 10.77 -13.86 -16.35
C GLN A 129 10.56 -12.85 -15.23
N HIS A 130 9.86 -13.24 -14.15
CA HIS A 130 9.72 -12.41 -12.97
C HIS A 130 11.07 -12.14 -12.32
N ILE A 131 11.82 -13.20 -12.01
CA ILE A 131 13.14 -13.12 -11.37
C ILE A 131 14.10 -12.28 -12.22
N GLN A 132 14.23 -12.61 -13.51
CA GLN A 132 15.09 -11.87 -14.44
C GLN A 132 14.72 -10.39 -14.52
N TRP A 133 13.43 -10.07 -14.46
CA TRP A 133 12.99 -8.69 -14.50
C TRP A 133 13.31 -7.94 -13.20
N VAL A 134 13.15 -8.57 -12.03
CA VAL A 134 13.57 -7.98 -10.76
C VAL A 134 15.08 -7.75 -10.75
N GLU A 135 15.88 -8.72 -11.21
CA GLU A 135 17.33 -8.57 -11.35
C GLU A 135 17.70 -7.39 -12.25
N LYS A 136 17.01 -7.25 -13.39
CA LYS A 136 17.22 -6.13 -14.31
C LYS A 136 16.96 -4.79 -13.64
N ILE A 137 15.81 -4.61 -12.98
CA ILE A 137 15.50 -3.32 -12.34
C ILE A 137 16.46 -3.02 -11.18
N SER A 138 16.94 -4.04 -10.46
CA SER A 138 17.96 -3.87 -9.42
C SER A 138 19.29 -3.38 -10.00
N PHE A 139 19.67 -3.85 -11.19
CA PHE A 139 20.85 -3.36 -11.91
C PHE A 139 20.67 -1.91 -12.37
N ASP A 140 19.47 -1.55 -12.83
CA ASP A 140 19.09 -0.19 -13.24
C ASP A 140 18.88 0.77 -12.04
N HIS A 141 19.33 0.39 -10.82
CA HIS A 141 19.20 1.15 -9.57
C HIS A 141 17.76 1.45 -9.11
N ILE A 142 16.78 0.72 -9.64
CA ILE A 142 15.38 0.83 -9.24
C ILE A 142 15.17 -0.01 -7.97
N LYS A 143 14.50 0.59 -6.99
CA LYS A 143 14.20 -0.05 -5.72
C LYS A 143 13.16 -1.15 -5.95
N HIS A 144 13.31 -2.29 -5.29
CA HIS A 144 12.22 -3.26 -5.16
C HIS A 144 12.07 -3.72 -3.71
N LEU A 145 10.83 -3.93 -3.30
CA LEU A 145 10.45 -4.37 -1.96
C LEU A 145 9.32 -5.39 -2.07
N ASN A 146 9.14 -6.19 -1.03
CA ASN A 146 7.93 -6.99 -0.90
C ASN A 146 6.84 -6.18 -0.18
N THR A 147 5.60 -6.63 -0.29
CA THR A 147 4.40 -5.95 0.23
C THR A 147 4.53 -5.71 1.73
N GLN A 148 4.95 -6.73 2.49
CA GLN A 148 5.12 -6.64 3.94
C GLN A 148 6.12 -5.53 4.35
N ASN A 149 7.29 -5.46 3.70
CA ASN A 149 8.28 -4.44 4.03
C ASN A 149 7.82 -3.05 3.63
N LEU A 150 7.14 -2.92 2.49
CA LEU A 150 6.62 -1.63 2.05
C LEU A 150 5.58 -1.07 3.03
N ILE A 151 4.60 -1.88 3.42
CA ILE A 151 3.56 -1.50 4.40
C ILE A 151 4.20 -1.06 5.70
N ARG A 152 5.19 -1.82 6.20
CA ARG A 152 5.92 -1.47 7.42
C ARG A 152 6.62 -0.11 7.28
N LEU A 153 7.29 0.16 6.15
CA LEU A 153 7.97 1.43 5.92
C LEU A 153 6.99 2.61 5.80
N TRP A 154 5.86 2.42 5.12
CA TRP A 154 4.80 3.41 5.08
C TRP A 154 4.25 3.71 6.47
N SER A 155 3.99 2.69 7.29
CA SER A 155 3.54 2.87 8.68
C SER A 155 4.53 3.64 9.54
N LEU A 156 5.82 3.37 9.38
CA LEU A 156 6.87 3.99 10.20
C LEU A 156 7.22 5.42 9.77
N SER A 157 6.89 5.79 8.53
CA SER A 157 7.15 7.13 7.99
C SER A 157 5.92 8.04 8.07
N ALA A 158 4.74 7.50 8.35
CA ALA A 158 3.51 8.28 8.44
C ALA A 158 3.59 9.28 9.61
N PRO A 159 3.22 10.55 9.41
CA PRO A 159 3.27 11.56 10.47
C PRO A 159 2.42 11.15 11.68
N SER A 160 2.97 11.25 12.89
CA SER A 160 2.23 10.90 14.11
C SER A 160 0.96 11.73 14.29
N GLU A 161 1.01 13.02 13.90
CA GLU A 161 -0.16 13.91 13.87
C GLU A 161 -1.29 13.36 12.98
N TYR A 162 -0.94 12.75 11.85
CA TYR A 162 -1.91 12.11 10.97
C TYR A 162 -2.45 10.82 11.59
N ILE A 163 -1.57 9.94 12.09
CA ILE A 163 -1.95 8.65 12.68
C ILE A 163 -2.92 8.83 13.86
N LEU A 164 -2.70 9.84 14.69
CA LEU A 164 -3.52 10.16 15.86
C LEU A 164 -4.69 11.12 15.56
N SER A 165 -4.84 11.59 14.32
CA SER A 165 -5.99 12.42 13.94
C SER A 165 -7.28 11.58 13.91
N ASP A 166 -8.44 12.24 14.08
CA ASP A 166 -9.76 11.59 13.96
C ASP A 166 -9.88 10.82 12.63
N LYS A 167 -9.32 11.37 11.56
CA LYS A 167 -9.31 10.75 10.24
C LYS A 167 -8.39 9.52 10.18
N GLY A 168 -7.15 9.64 10.66
CA GLY A 168 -6.19 8.53 10.71
C GLY A 168 -6.69 7.36 11.56
N ILE A 169 -7.31 7.66 12.70
CA ILE A 169 -7.94 6.66 13.58
C ILE A 169 -9.08 5.93 12.87
N LEU A 170 -10.03 6.67 12.26
CA LEU A 170 -11.13 6.07 11.51
C LEU A 170 -10.62 5.18 10.38
N LEU A 171 -9.65 5.66 9.61
CA LEU A 171 -9.09 4.93 8.47
C LEU A 171 -8.32 3.67 8.90
N ALA A 172 -7.56 3.74 9.99
CA ALA A 172 -6.87 2.58 10.55
C ALA A 172 -7.88 1.52 11.04
N ILE A 173 -8.95 1.93 11.74
CA ILE A 173 -10.01 1.02 12.17
C ILE A 173 -10.72 0.40 10.96
N ALA A 174 -11.09 1.21 9.98
CA ALA A 174 -11.75 0.76 8.75
C ALA A 174 -10.93 -0.29 7.99
N GLU A 175 -9.61 -0.09 7.89
CA GLU A 175 -8.67 -1.07 7.34
C GLU A 175 -8.75 -2.40 8.10
N GLN A 176 -8.70 -2.37 9.44
CA GLN A 176 -8.69 -3.56 10.28
C GLN A 176 -10.01 -4.34 10.25
N VAL A 177 -11.15 -3.66 10.20
CA VAL A 177 -12.47 -4.32 10.14
C VAL A 177 -12.91 -4.64 8.71
N GLY A 178 -12.15 -4.21 7.70
CA GLY A 178 -12.48 -4.43 6.29
C GLY A 178 -13.78 -3.75 5.84
N ARG A 179 -14.10 -2.57 6.41
CA ARG A 179 -15.30 -1.79 6.07
C ARG A 179 -14.92 -0.46 5.45
N HIS A 180 -15.82 0.12 4.65
CA HIS A 180 -15.62 1.47 4.18
C HIS A 180 -15.78 2.47 5.35
N PRO A 181 -14.98 3.54 5.45
CA PRO A 181 -15.05 4.49 6.58
C PRO A 181 -16.45 5.06 6.83
N MET A 182 -17.23 5.30 5.77
CA MET A 182 -18.61 5.81 5.87
C MET A 182 -19.63 4.78 6.37
N GLU A 183 -19.29 3.50 6.42
CA GLU A 183 -20.15 2.43 6.95
C GLU A 183 -20.02 2.28 8.47
N ILE A 184 -18.98 2.89 9.06
CA ILE A 184 -18.68 2.79 10.48
C ILE A 184 -19.38 3.92 11.22
N HIS A 185 -20.40 3.57 12.01
CA HIS A 185 -21.11 4.53 12.82
C HIS A 185 -20.35 4.80 14.14
N PRO A 186 -20.16 6.07 14.57
CA PRO A 186 -19.30 6.39 15.71
C PRO A 186 -19.67 5.72 17.04
N GLU A 187 -20.97 5.52 17.26
CA GLU A 187 -21.56 4.99 18.49
C GLU A 187 -21.80 3.47 18.46
N ILE A 188 -21.67 2.83 17.30
CA ILE A 188 -21.90 1.38 17.18
C ILE A 188 -20.65 0.63 17.65
N ASP A 189 -20.88 -0.43 18.40
CA ASP A 189 -19.85 -1.36 18.85
C ASP A 189 -19.09 -1.96 17.66
N LEU A 190 -17.78 -1.73 17.61
CA LEU A 190 -16.91 -2.13 16.51
C LEU A 190 -16.77 -3.65 16.38
N ARG A 191 -17.10 -4.42 17.42
CA ARG A 191 -17.18 -5.88 17.34
C ARG A 191 -18.23 -6.33 16.33
N ASN A 192 -19.29 -5.54 16.14
CA ASN A 192 -20.31 -5.79 15.11
C ASN A 192 -19.77 -5.66 13.69
N TYR A 193 -18.68 -4.89 13.50
CA TYR A 193 -18.00 -4.75 12.21
C TYR A 193 -16.89 -5.79 12.02
N GLY A 194 -16.56 -6.59 13.03
CA GLY A 194 -15.51 -7.61 12.98
C GLY A 194 -14.25 -7.29 13.78
N LEU A 195 -14.25 -6.20 14.55
CA LEU A 195 -13.14 -5.88 15.45
C LEU A 195 -12.96 -6.98 16.51
N ASN A 196 -11.73 -7.44 16.69
CA ASN A 196 -11.37 -8.49 17.64
C ASN A 196 -10.11 -8.10 18.42
N GLN A 197 -9.72 -8.90 19.41
CA GLN A 197 -8.59 -8.59 20.28
C GLN A 197 -7.28 -8.36 19.51
N SER A 198 -6.95 -9.22 18.54
CA SER A 198 -5.69 -9.10 17.80
C SER A 198 -5.64 -7.85 16.92
N THR A 199 -6.78 -7.41 16.39
CA THR A 199 -6.87 -6.12 15.67
C THR A 199 -6.74 -4.93 16.61
N VAL A 200 -7.31 -5.01 17.82
CA VAL A 200 -7.13 -3.98 18.85
C VAL A 200 -5.68 -3.89 19.30
N ASP A 201 -5.02 -5.02 19.55
CA ASP A 201 -3.60 -5.05 19.95
C ASP A 201 -2.73 -4.36 18.91
N TYR A 202 -2.94 -4.65 17.62
CA TYR A 202 -2.26 -3.98 16.52
C TYR A 202 -2.50 -2.46 16.48
N LEU A 203 -3.75 -2.02 16.64
CA LEU A 203 -4.11 -0.60 16.62
C LEU A 203 -3.50 0.16 17.81
N VAL A 204 -3.55 -0.44 19.00
CA VAL A 204 -2.94 0.13 20.21
C VAL A 204 -1.43 0.23 20.06
N ASP A 205 -0.77 -0.79 19.52
CA ASP A 205 0.67 -0.74 19.23
C ASP A 205 1.00 0.37 18.23
N LEU A 206 0.19 0.54 17.17
CA LEU A 206 0.33 1.63 16.20
C LEU A 206 0.20 3.00 16.87
N TRP A 207 -0.81 3.22 17.70
CA TRP A 207 -1.02 4.51 18.36
C TRP A 207 0.02 4.79 19.43
N ARG A 208 0.43 3.78 20.22
CA ARG A 208 1.52 3.90 21.21
C ARG A 208 2.85 4.25 20.57
N ALA A 209 3.18 3.62 19.44
CA ALA A 209 4.38 3.94 18.67
C ALA A 209 4.38 5.41 18.19
N ASN A 210 3.23 6.08 18.17
CA ASN A 210 3.04 7.47 17.77
C ASN A 210 2.75 8.42 18.93
N GLY A 211 2.93 7.98 20.18
CA GLY A 211 2.87 8.84 21.37
C GLY A 211 1.57 8.74 22.17
N ALA A 212 0.62 7.89 21.79
CA ALA A 212 -0.60 7.68 22.56
C ALA A 212 -0.36 6.80 23.81
N SER A 213 -1.13 7.04 24.87
CA SER A 213 -1.04 6.31 26.13
C SER A 213 -2.38 5.64 26.45
N LEU A 214 -2.71 4.56 25.73
CA LEU A 214 -3.90 3.74 25.96
C LEU A 214 -3.58 2.25 25.96
N SER A 215 -4.43 1.41 26.54
CA SER A 215 -4.32 -0.03 26.54
C SER A 215 -5.40 -0.72 25.72
N ALA A 216 -5.14 -1.98 25.33
CA ALA A 216 -6.13 -2.78 24.61
C ALA A 216 -7.35 -3.06 25.49
N GLU A 217 -7.18 -3.19 26.81
CA GLU A 217 -8.27 -3.35 27.76
C GLU A 217 -9.18 -2.11 27.80
N GLU A 218 -8.60 -0.91 27.78
CA GLU A 218 -9.38 0.35 27.76
C GLU A 218 -10.23 0.45 26.49
N VAL A 219 -9.64 0.12 25.33
CA VAL A 219 -10.37 0.09 24.05
C VAL A 219 -11.50 -0.97 24.08
N MET A 220 -11.24 -2.14 24.63
CA MET A 220 -12.19 -3.27 24.64
C MET A 220 -13.34 -3.11 25.64
N GLN A 221 -13.26 -2.19 26.60
CA GLN A 221 -14.37 -1.89 27.51
C GLN A 221 -15.57 -1.30 26.77
N ALA A 222 -15.31 -0.36 25.87
CA ALA A 222 -16.33 0.27 25.03
C ALA A 222 -15.77 0.51 23.62
N PRO A 223 -15.66 -0.53 22.77
CA PRO A 223 -14.98 -0.46 21.48
C PRO A 223 -15.85 0.26 20.45
N THR A 224 -16.12 1.54 20.67
CA THR A 224 -16.79 2.44 19.73
C THR A 224 -15.77 3.44 19.20
N LEU A 225 -15.94 3.89 17.97
CA LEU A 225 -15.03 4.87 17.38
C LEU A 225 -15.00 6.16 18.21
N GLN A 226 -16.16 6.61 18.70
CA GLN A 226 -16.26 7.79 19.56
C GLN A 226 -15.46 7.64 20.84
N HIS A 227 -15.55 6.49 21.52
CA HIS A 227 -14.80 6.26 22.75
C HIS A 227 -13.29 6.22 22.50
N ILE A 228 -12.85 5.51 21.46
CA ILE A 228 -11.43 5.44 21.08
C ILE A 228 -10.87 6.84 20.79
N MET A 229 -11.59 7.66 20.04
CA MET A 229 -11.17 9.05 19.77
C MET A 229 -11.09 9.90 21.03
N GLN A 230 -11.93 9.67 22.03
CA GLN A 230 -11.83 10.34 23.32
C GLN A 230 -10.59 9.90 24.10
N LEU A 231 -10.30 8.59 24.14
CA LEU A 231 -9.11 8.06 24.79
C LEU A 231 -7.81 8.61 24.18
N LEU A 232 -7.75 8.77 22.86
CA LEU A 232 -6.56 9.22 22.15
C LEU A 232 -6.31 10.74 22.20
N LYS A 233 -7.29 11.53 22.67
CA LYS A 233 -7.18 12.99 22.84
C LYS A 233 -6.71 13.41 24.24
N HIS A 234 -6.56 12.45 25.15
CA HIS A 234 -6.15 12.66 26.54
C HIS A 234 -4.80 11.98 26.81
#